data_AF-A0A2E9H453-F1
#
_entry.id   AF-A0A2E9H453-F1
#
_cell.length_a   1.000
_cell.length_b   1.000
_cell.length_c   1.000
_cell.angle_alpha   90.00
_cell.angle_beta   90.00
_cell.angle_gamma   90.00
#
_symmetry.space_group_name_H-M   'P 1'
#
loop_
_entity.id
_entity.type
_entity.pdbx_description
1 polymer ?
#
loop_
_entity_poly.entity_id
_entity_poly.type
_entity_poly.pdbx_seq_one_letter_code
_entity_poly.pdbx_strand_id
1 'polypeptide(L)'
;MPNWCSNTLEIQFPNKEAKDSFKAALEDTSCRQDNTVRKAVHILVLSMLGRYQPNRPIHGLEASEKLTREGIESVFSAPVDELTPKTTAFTQFAKLLIGNPLITEETSESIDTIYEALEADKATFDSFTESEKELLEKIRVAIGFDHFGGLFAEKQSTEDWYENFLTEQNRDAGAILDFQQFVELHLTDSVSGFNSSIFKGFQSYNDHVERFGTKWNSFAKWEEIVHDETDTSVGFSFDTAWSPATPVFHAIFEKYKADGCYISYEEGCAFAVKEDFEDGECYATSQDDIGYEDVDEDDEDAEATIISPDYLVEHLYG
;
A
#
# COMPACT_ATOMS: atom_id res chain seq x y z
N MET A 1 24.76 -0.48 -3.30
CA MET A 1 23.48 -1.03 -2.80
C MET A 1 22.38 -0.04 -3.19
N PRO A 2 21.09 -0.40 -3.25
CA PRO A 2 20.06 0.64 -3.33
C PRO A 2 20.23 1.56 -2.11
N ASN A 3 20.17 2.86 -2.32
CA ASN A 3 20.25 3.79 -1.21
C ASN A 3 18.92 3.83 -0.45
N TRP A 4 19.00 4.11 0.84
CA TRP A 4 17.85 4.19 1.75
C TRP A 4 17.77 5.60 2.31
N CYS A 5 16.54 6.11 2.43
CA CYS A 5 16.29 7.38 3.08
C CYS A 5 16.02 7.09 4.56
N SER A 6 16.82 7.70 5.42
CA SER A 6 16.63 7.63 6.87
C SER A 6 15.54 8.62 7.28
N ASN A 7 14.68 8.20 8.20
CA ASN A 7 13.56 8.96 8.71
C ASN A 7 13.59 8.92 10.24
N THR A 8 13.52 10.08 10.88
CA THR A 8 13.34 10.20 12.34
C THR A 8 12.14 11.08 12.63
N LEU A 9 11.29 10.62 13.54
CA LEU A 9 10.16 11.38 14.04
C LEU A 9 10.27 11.56 15.55
N GLU A 10 9.96 12.77 15.97
CA GLU A 10 9.71 13.13 17.36
C GLU A 10 8.30 13.70 17.43
N ILE A 11 7.38 12.99 18.09
CA ILE A 11 5.97 13.35 18.15
C ILE A 11 5.59 13.59 19.60
N GLN A 12 4.99 14.75 19.86
CA GLN A 12 4.37 15.14 21.11
C GLN A 12 2.84 15.19 20.92
N PHE A 13 2.14 14.24 21.52
CA PHE A 13 0.69 14.17 21.50
C PHE A 13 0.08 15.16 22.50
N PRO A 14 -1.15 15.65 22.23
CA PRO A 14 -1.83 16.59 23.12
C PRO A 14 -2.18 15.96 24.48
N ASN A 15 -2.32 14.64 24.54
CA ASN A 15 -2.59 13.88 25.76
C ASN A 15 -2.30 12.38 25.56
N LYS A 16 -2.36 11.62 26.66
CA LYS A 16 -2.12 10.17 26.66
C LYS A 16 -3.13 9.40 25.81
N GLU A 17 -4.39 9.83 25.74
CA GLU A 17 -5.42 9.15 24.96
C GLU A 17 -5.13 9.21 23.46
N ALA A 18 -4.66 10.36 22.96
CA ALA A 18 -4.22 10.50 21.57
C ALA A 18 -3.03 9.58 21.26
N LYS A 19 -2.03 9.52 22.16
CA LYS A 19 -0.89 8.60 22.03
C LYS A 19 -1.34 7.13 22.05
N ASP A 20 -2.22 6.75 22.98
CA ASP A 20 -2.75 5.40 23.09
C ASP A 20 -3.54 5.02 21.82
N SER A 21 -4.28 5.97 21.23
CA SER A 21 -4.95 5.76 19.94
C SER A 21 -3.97 5.56 18.79
N PHE A 22 -2.85 6.28 18.76
CA PHE A 22 -1.78 6.06 17.79
C PHE A 22 -1.19 4.65 17.93
N LYS A 23 -0.88 4.22 19.16
CA LYS A 23 -0.39 2.87 19.45
C LYS A 23 -1.39 1.79 19.06
N ALA A 24 -2.66 1.97 19.37
CA ALA A 24 -3.72 1.04 18.97
C ALA A 24 -3.82 0.91 17.45
N ALA A 25 -3.56 1.99 16.69
CA ALA A 25 -3.51 1.93 15.24
C ALA A 25 -2.34 1.04 14.76
N LEU A 26 -1.15 1.18 15.36
CA LEU A 26 0.02 0.36 15.03
C LEU A 26 -0.19 -1.13 15.36
N GLU A 27 -0.95 -1.42 16.41
CA GLU A 27 -1.30 -2.78 16.84
C GLU A 27 -2.47 -3.40 16.05
N ASP A 28 -3.11 -2.63 15.15
CA ASP A 28 -4.22 -3.14 14.34
C ASP A 28 -3.72 -4.16 13.30
N THR A 29 -4.18 -5.39 13.45
CA THR A 29 -3.84 -6.53 12.59
C THR A 29 -4.80 -6.74 11.43
N SER A 30 -5.87 -5.94 11.31
CA SER A 30 -7.02 -6.20 10.43
C SER A 30 -6.76 -6.10 8.92
N CYS A 31 -5.59 -5.60 8.51
CA CYS A 31 -5.17 -5.46 7.09
C CYS A 31 -6.30 -4.98 6.17
N ARG A 32 -7.14 -4.03 6.63
CA ARG A 32 -8.43 -3.72 5.99
C ARG A 32 -8.31 -3.43 4.50
N GLN A 33 -7.35 -2.59 4.12
CA GLN A 33 -7.16 -2.21 2.72
C GLN A 33 -6.69 -3.39 1.87
N ASP A 34 -5.69 -4.15 2.32
CA ASP A 34 -5.23 -5.37 1.65
C ASP A 34 -6.36 -6.41 1.48
N ASN A 35 -7.19 -6.60 2.52
CA ASN A 35 -8.36 -7.49 2.47
C ASN A 35 -9.42 -7.00 1.47
N THR A 36 -9.63 -5.67 1.39
CA THR A 36 -10.54 -5.06 0.41
C THR A 36 -10.04 -5.31 -1.01
N VAL A 37 -8.75 -5.08 -1.26
CA VAL A 37 -8.10 -5.31 -2.56
C VAL A 37 -8.16 -6.80 -2.92
N ARG A 38 -7.88 -7.71 -1.97
CA ARG A 38 -8.02 -9.17 -2.18
C ARG A 38 -9.42 -9.54 -2.65
N LYS A 39 -10.46 -9.08 -1.96
CA LYS A 39 -11.87 -9.37 -2.33
C LYS A 39 -12.19 -8.79 -3.71
N ALA A 40 -11.74 -7.57 -4.01
CA ALA A 40 -11.95 -6.94 -5.31
C ALA A 40 -11.25 -7.69 -6.46
N VAL A 41 -9.98 -8.05 -6.29
CA VAL A 41 -9.24 -8.86 -7.29
C VAL A 41 -9.92 -10.22 -7.48
N HIS A 42 -10.38 -10.87 -6.40
CA HIS A 42 -11.09 -12.14 -6.51
C HIS A 42 -12.37 -12.04 -7.35
N ILE A 43 -13.21 -11.02 -7.09
CA ILE A 43 -14.42 -10.76 -7.90
C ILE A 43 -14.03 -10.56 -9.37
N LEU A 44 -12.91 -9.88 -9.63
CA LEU A 44 -12.42 -9.63 -10.97
C LEU A 44 -11.98 -10.90 -11.69
N VAL A 45 -11.22 -11.77 -11.00
CA VAL A 45 -10.82 -13.08 -11.52
C VAL A 45 -12.05 -13.92 -11.87
N LEU A 46 -13.06 -13.97 -11.00
CA LEU A 46 -14.30 -14.68 -11.26
C LEU A 46 -15.08 -14.10 -12.46
N SER A 47 -15.03 -12.79 -12.66
CA SER A 47 -15.56 -12.16 -13.88
C SER A 47 -14.81 -12.58 -15.14
N MET A 48 -13.47 -12.62 -15.10
CA MET A 48 -12.66 -13.08 -16.24
C MET A 48 -12.95 -14.55 -16.58
N LEU A 49 -13.28 -15.38 -15.59
CA LEU A 49 -13.74 -16.76 -15.79
C LEU A 49 -15.18 -16.88 -16.32
N GLY A 50 -15.92 -15.77 -16.45
CA GLY A 50 -17.31 -15.81 -16.93
C GLY A 50 -18.36 -16.08 -15.86
N ARG A 51 -17.98 -16.11 -14.58
CA ARG A 51 -18.91 -16.40 -13.47
C ARG A 51 -19.78 -15.21 -13.08
N TYR A 52 -19.31 -14.00 -13.36
CA TYR A 52 -20.04 -12.75 -13.10
C TYR A 52 -20.11 -11.88 -14.34
N GLN A 53 -21.32 -11.42 -14.67
CA GLN A 53 -21.59 -10.51 -15.76
C GLN A 53 -22.33 -9.26 -15.27
N PRO A 54 -22.08 -8.09 -15.88
CA PRO A 54 -22.85 -6.90 -15.57
C PRO A 54 -24.22 -6.98 -16.25
N ASN A 55 -25.19 -6.22 -15.75
CA ASN A 55 -26.52 -6.11 -16.36
C ASN A 55 -26.59 -5.04 -17.47
N ARG A 56 -25.45 -4.38 -17.76
CA ARG A 56 -25.31 -3.36 -18.80
C ARG A 56 -23.86 -3.28 -19.26
N PRO A 57 -23.59 -2.71 -20.44
CA PRO A 57 -22.23 -2.42 -20.87
C PRO A 57 -21.47 -1.58 -19.83
N ILE A 58 -20.22 -1.99 -19.57
CA ILE A 58 -19.27 -1.27 -18.73
C ILE A 58 -18.30 -0.54 -19.66
N HIS A 59 -18.09 0.74 -19.41
CA HIS A 59 -17.18 1.61 -20.16
C HIS A 59 -16.27 2.34 -19.18
N GLY A 60 -15.06 2.69 -19.60
CA GLY A 60 -14.12 3.48 -18.79
C GLY A 60 -12.96 2.69 -18.17
N LEU A 61 -12.91 1.37 -18.37
CA LEU A 61 -11.78 0.53 -18.00
C LEU A 61 -11.38 -0.33 -19.21
N GLU A 62 -10.11 -0.25 -19.58
CA GLU A 62 -9.51 -1.04 -20.67
C GLU A 62 -8.54 -2.06 -20.09
N ALA A 63 -8.58 -3.30 -20.59
CA ALA A 63 -7.60 -4.32 -20.24
C ALA A 63 -6.19 -3.88 -20.67
N SER A 64 -5.17 -4.25 -19.90
CA SER A 64 -3.80 -3.98 -20.33
C SER A 64 -3.33 -4.88 -21.46
N GLU A 65 -2.24 -4.44 -22.10
CA GLU A 65 -1.56 -5.21 -23.12
C GLU A 65 -1.05 -6.56 -22.59
N LYS A 66 -0.76 -6.66 -21.29
CA LYS A 66 -0.28 -7.89 -20.66
C LYS A 66 -1.39 -8.94 -20.65
N LEU A 67 -2.59 -8.57 -20.19
CA LEU A 67 -3.77 -9.46 -20.23
C LEU A 67 -4.15 -9.84 -21.66
N THR A 68 -4.11 -8.86 -22.58
CA THR A 68 -4.41 -9.10 -23.99
C THR A 68 -3.45 -10.14 -24.61
N ARG A 69 -2.16 -10.10 -24.26
CA ARG A 69 -1.15 -11.08 -24.72
C ARG A 69 -1.43 -12.49 -24.24
N GLU A 70 -1.98 -12.65 -23.04
CA GLU A 70 -2.41 -13.94 -22.49
C GLU A 70 -3.79 -14.41 -23.04
N GLY A 71 -4.39 -13.65 -23.96
CA GLY A 71 -5.68 -13.95 -24.57
C GLY A 71 -6.88 -13.56 -23.70
N ILE A 72 -6.68 -12.71 -22.70
CA ILE A 72 -7.73 -12.19 -21.82
C ILE A 72 -8.16 -10.82 -22.40
N GLU A 73 -9.03 -10.86 -23.41
CA GLU A 73 -9.44 -9.67 -24.18
C GLU A 73 -10.42 -8.76 -23.43
N SER A 74 -11.10 -9.27 -22.40
CA SER A 74 -11.99 -8.48 -21.55
C SER A 74 -11.84 -8.86 -20.09
N VAL A 75 -11.71 -7.83 -19.25
CA VAL A 75 -11.69 -7.96 -17.79
C VAL A 75 -13.11 -8.16 -17.22
N PHE A 76 -14.09 -7.57 -17.90
CA PHE A 76 -15.51 -7.73 -17.59
C PHE A 76 -16.15 -8.68 -18.59
N SER A 77 -16.82 -9.73 -18.13
CA SER A 77 -17.61 -10.55 -19.03
C SER A 77 -18.72 -9.75 -19.72
N ALA A 78 -19.15 -10.22 -20.89
CA ALA A 78 -20.20 -9.57 -21.67
C ALA A 78 -21.49 -9.41 -20.85
N PRO A 79 -22.22 -8.30 -20.99
CA PRO A 79 -23.42 -8.08 -20.21
C PRO A 79 -24.51 -9.12 -20.54
N VAL A 80 -25.33 -9.42 -19.54
CA VAL A 80 -26.53 -10.24 -19.70
C VAL A 80 -27.77 -9.37 -19.52
N ASP A 81 -28.77 -9.57 -20.37
CA ASP A 81 -30.07 -8.87 -20.31
C ASP A 81 -30.99 -9.45 -19.20
N GLU A 82 -30.40 -9.77 -18.05
CA GLU A 82 -31.11 -10.28 -16.88
C GLU A 82 -30.74 -9.47 -15.62
N LEU A 83 -31.77 -8.94 -14.95
CA LEU A 83 -31.60 -8.20 -13.71
C LEU A 83 -31.77 -9.14 -12.52
N THR A 84 -30.66 -9.58 -11.95
CA THR A 84 -30.61 -10.38 -10.71
C THR A 84 -29.84 -9.62 -9.63
N PRO A 85 -29.92 -10.05 -8.35
CA PRO A 85 -29.06 -9.50 -7.31
C PRO A 85 -27.58 -9.57 -7.66
N LYS A 86 -27.11 -10.68 -8.26
CA LYS A 86 -25.71 -10.87 -8.65
C LYS A 86 -25.29 -9.94 -9.78
N THR A 87 -26.09 -9.83 -10.84
CA THR A 87 -25.75 -8.93 -11.97
C THR A 87 -25.81 -7.46 -11.55
N THR A 88 -26.66 -7.13 -10.58
CA THR A 88 -26.72 -5.79 -9.97
C THR A 88 -25.49 -5.51 -9.12
N ALA A 89 -25.12 -6.42 -8.21
CA ALA A 89 -23.93 -6.29 -7.35
C ALA A 89 -22.65 -6.18 -8.19
N PHE A 90 -22.49 -7.03 -9.21
CA PHE A 90 -21.34 -6.96 -10.10
C PHE A 90 -21.29 -5.65 -10.92
N THR A 91 -22.44 -5.12 -11.33
CA THR A 91 -22.50 -3.81 -11.99
C THR A 91 -22.11 -2.67 -11.04
N GLN A 92 -22.44 -2.77 -9.75
CA GLN A 92 -22.00 -1.80 -8.74
C GLN A 92 -20.49 -1.89 -8.52
N PHE A 93 -19.94 -3.11 -8.44
CA PHE A 93 -18.50 -3.34 -8.37
C PHE A 93 -17.74 -2.69 -9.52
N ALA A 94 -18.18 -2.93 -10.77
CA ALA A 94 -17.54 -2.32 -11.94
C ALA A 94 -17.56 -0.79 -11.89
N LYS A 95 -18.63 -0.19 -11.36
CA LYS A 95 -18.72 1.27 -11.17
C LYS A 95 -17.77 1.79 -10.10
N LEU A 96 -17.60 1.05 -9.00
CA LEU A 96 -16.62 1.40 -7.97
C LEU A 96 -15.22 1.40 -8.56
N LEU A 97 -14.85 0.39 -9.35
CA LEU A 97 -13.56 0.37 -10.04
C LEU A 97 -13.40 1.51 -11.05
N ILE A 98 -14.45 1.92 -11.77
CA ILE A 98 -14.35 3.08 -12.66
C ILE A 98 -14.12 4.38 -11.87
N GLY A 99 -14.75 4.50 -10.70
CA GLY A 99 -14.63 5.68 -9.85
C GLY A 99 -13.27 5.82 -9.16
N ASN A 100 -12.52 4.71 -9.04
CA ASN A 100 -11.24 4.63 -8.34
C ASN A 100 -11.26 5.35 -6.97
N PRO A 101 -12.21 5.04 -6.07
CA PRO A 101 -12.28 5.71 -4.77
C PRO A 101 -11.11 5.31 -3.86
N LEU A 102 -10.83 6.14 -2.86
CA LEU A 102 -9.99 5.75 -1.73
C LEU A 102 -10.60 4.56 -0.96
N ILE A 103 -9.75 3.69 -0.44
CA ILE A 103 -10.14 2.52 0.36
C ILE A 103 -10.37 2.94 1.81
N THR A 104 -11.50 3.64 2.01
CA THR A 104 -12.04 3.99 3.32
C THR A 104 -12.82 2.82 3.93
N GLU A 105 -13.28 2.96 5.18
CA GLU A 105 -14.20 2.01 5.81
C GLU A 105 -15.48 1.81 4.99
N GLU A 106 -16.09 2.89 4.48
CA GLU A 106 -17.29 2.82 3.62
C GLU A 106 -17.03 2.06 2.31
N THR A 107 -15.86 2.30 1.69
CA THR A 107 -15.45 1.57 0.48
C THR A 107 -15.26 0.08 0.78
N SER A 108 -14.61 -0.26 1.91
CA SER A 108 -14.43 -1.64 2.35
C SER A 108 -15.76 -2.34 2.62
N GLU A 109 -16.68 -1.71 3.35
CA GLU A 109 -18.03 -2.25 3.60
C GLU A 109 -18.84 -2.45 2.31
N SER A 110 -18.67 -1.54 1.34
CA SER A 110 -19.28 -1.66 0.02
C SER A 110 -18.77 -2.89 -0.74
N ILE A 111 -17.45 -3.12 -0.71
CA ILE A 111 -16.84 -4.31 -1.32
C ILE A 111 -17.30 -5.58 -0.62
N ASP A 112 -17.40 -5.58 0.71
CA ASP A 112 -17.88 -6.72 1.50
C ASP A 112 -19.31 -7.08 1.14
N THR A 113 -20.20 -6.08 1.09
CA THR A 113 -21.60 -6.27 0.68
C THR A 113 -21.72 -6.85 -0.72
N ILE A 114 -20.90 -6.37 -1.67
CA ILE A 114 -20.84 -6.89 -3.04
C ILE A 114 -20.34 -8.34 -3.04
N TYR A 115 -19.26 -8.61 -2.30
CA TYR A 115 -18.62 -9.92 -2.22
C TYR A 115 -19.59 -10.99 -1.68
N GLU A 116 -20.34 -10.66 -0.63
CA GLU A 116 -21.40 -11.49 -0.08
C GLU A 116 -22.56 -11.70 -1.07
N ALA A 117 -23.02 -10.63 -1.73
CA ALA A 117 -24.12 -10.72 -2.69
C ALA A 117 -23.78 -11.59 -3.91
N LEU A 118 -22.50 -11.63 -4.30
CA LEU A 118 -22.00 -12.49 -5.36
C LEU A 118 -21.77 -13.94 -4.90
N GLU A 119 -21.71 -14.17 -3.59
CA GLU A 119 -21.30 -15.42 -2.95
C GLU A 119 -19.90 -15.85 -3.45
N ALA A 120 -18.99 -14.89 -3.55
CA ALA A 120 -17.67 -15.09 -4.16
C ALA A 120 -16.80 -16.09 -3.36
N ASP A 121 -16.94 -16.12 -2.05
CA ASP A 121 -16.30 -17.10 -1.15
C ASP A 121 -16.69 -18.56 -1.44
N LYS A 122 -17.83 -18.80 -2.09
CA LYS A 122 -18.30 -20.16 -2.40
C LYS A 122 -17.68 -20.75 -3.66
N ALA A 123 -17.02 -19.94 -4.47
CA ALA A 123 -16.28 -20.41 -5.64
C ALA A 123 -14.94 -20.97 -5.18
N THR A 124 -14.89 -22.26 -4.83
CA THR A 124 -13.63 -22.95 -4.49
C THR A 124 -12.93 -23.47 -5.75
N PHE A 125 -11.63 -23.76 -5.68
CA PHE A 125 -10.88 -24.26 -6.83
C PHE A 125 -11.49 -25.54 -7.44
N ASP A 126 -12.00 -26.44 -6.59
CA ASP A 126 -12.70 -27.68 -6.98
C ASP A 126 -14.02 -27.44 -7.74
N SER A 127 -14.62 -26.25 -7.59
CA SER A 127 -15.88 -25.89 -8.27
C SER A 127 -15.69 -25.51 -9.75
N PHE A 128 -14.44 -25.42 -10.21
CA PHE A 128 -14.09 -25.02 -11.57
C PHE A 128 -14.03 -26.20 -12.53
N THR A 129 -14.52 -25.95 -13.75
CA THR A 129 -14.31 -26.81 -14.90
C THR A 129 -12.85 -26.79 -15.34
N GLU A 130 -12.41 -27.80 -16.09
CA GLU A 130 -11.03 -27.85 -16.60
C GLU A 130 -10.69 -26.64 -17.49
N SER A 131 -11.64 -26.16 -18.30
CA SER A 131 -11.46 -24.94 -19.09
C SER A 131 -11.28 -23.68 -18.24
N GLU A 132 -11.95 -23.60 -17.10
CA GLU A 132 -11.77 -22.48 -16.17
C GLU A 132 -10.43 -22.56 -15.46
N LYS A 133 -9.98 -23.75 -15.08
CA LYS A 133 -8.65 -23.95 -14.49
C LYS A 133 -7.54 -23.58 -15.47
N GLU A 134 -7.68 -23.94 -16.75
CA GLU A 134 -6.74 -23.53 -17.81
C GLU A 134 -6.70 -21.99 -17.97
N LEU A 135 -7.86 -21.33 -17.94
CA LEU A 135 -7.92 -19.86 -18.00
C LEU A 135 -7.38 -19.21 -16.72
N LEU A 136 -7.66 -19.78 -15.56
CA LEU A 136 -7.17 -19.33 -14.27
C LEU A 136 -5.64 -19.36 -14.20
N GLU A 137 -5.01 -20.37 -14.79
CA GLU A 137 -3.55 -20.42 -14.88
C GLU A 137 -2.99 -19.26 -15.73
N LYS A 138 -3.64 -18.91 -16.84
CA LYS A 138 -3.24 -17.74 -17.64
C LYS A 138 -3.42 -16.44 -16.86
N ILE A 139 -4.52 -16.30 -16.13
CA ILE A 139 -4.76 -15.14 -15.25
C ILE A 139 -3.66 -15.06 -14.19
N ARG A 140 -3.33 -16.17 -13.51
CA ARG A 140 -2.26 -16.24 -12.52
C ARG A 140 -0.91 -15.83 -13.11
N VAL A 141 -0.54 -16.35 -14.29
CA VAL A 141 0.71 -15.95 -14.96
C VAL A 141 0.72 -14.45 -15.28
N ALA A 142 -0.43 -13.88 -15.65
CA ALA A 142 -0.55 -12.46 -15.98
C ALA A 142 -0.46 -11.54 -14.74
N ILE A 143 -1.13 -11.87 -13.64
CA ILE A 143 -1.32 -10.93 -12.50
C ILE A 143 -0.77 -11.44 -11.17
N GLY A 144 -0.47 -12.73 -11.06
CA GLY A 144 -0.19 -13.40 -9.79
C GLY A 144 1.07 -12.90 -9.09
N PHE A 145 2.04 -12.30 -9.78
CA PHE A 145 3.21 -11.72 -9.11
C PHE A 145 2.83 -10.58 -8.16
N ASP A 146 1.88 -9.72 -8.55
CA ASP A 146 1.42 -8.60 -7.71
C ASP A 146 0.40 -9.03 -6.67
N HIS A 147 -0.34 -10.11 -6.94
CA HIS A 147 -1.38 -10.61 -6.06
C HIS A 147 -1.01 -12.00 -5.57
N PHE A 148 -0.44 -12.09 -4.36
CA PHE A 148 -0.10 -13.32 -3.62
C PHE A 148 1.11 -14.13 -4.10
N GLY A 149 1.70 -13.82 -5.26
CA GLY A 149 2.85 -14.56 -5.77
C GLY A 149 4.18 -14.16 -5.15
N GLY A 150 4.43 -12.86 -4.92
CA GLY A 150 5.69 -12.36 -4.37
C GLY A 150 6.93 -12.87 -5.12
N LEU A 151 8.09 -12.88 -4.46
CA LEU A 151 9.37 -13.36 -5.03
C LEU A 151 9.38 -14.87 -5.40
N PHE A 152 8.34 -15.62 -5.02
CA PHE A 152 8.27 -17.08 -5.24
C PHE A 152 7.05 -17.50 -6.08
N ALA A 153 6.42 -16.57 -6.80
CA ALA A 153 5.20 -16.79 -7.58
C ALA A 153 5.31 -17.96 -8.56
N GLU A 154 6.51 -18.21 -9.10
CA GLU A 154 6.79 -19.29 -10.05
C GLU A 154 6.68 -20.69 -9.44
N LYS A 155 6.78 -20.82 -8.12
CA LYS A 155 6.73 -22.11 -7.41
C LYS A 155 5.35 -22.46 -6.86
N GLN A 156 4.44 -21.49 -6.83
CA GLN A 156 3.09 -21.67 -6.30
C GLN A 156 2.19 -22.31 -7.37
N SER A 157 1.42 -23.33 -6.99
CA SER A 157 0.42 -23.92 -7.90
C SER A 157 -0.75 -22.96 -8.13
N THR A 158 -1.52 -23.17 -9.20
CA THR A 158 -2.72 -22.37 -9.48
C THR A 158 -3.75 -22.45 -8.36
N GLU A 159 -3.89 -23.64 -7.77
CA GLU A 159 -4.78 -23.91 -6.65
C GLU A 159 -4.33 -23.14 -5.40
N ASP A 160 -3.07 -23.30 -4.99
CA ASP A 160 -2.53 -22.60 -3.82
C ASP A 160 -2.64 -21.08 -3.97
N TRP A 161 -2.37 -20.56 -5.18
CA TRP A 161 -2.53 -19.14 -5.49
C TRP A 161 -3.98 -18.70 -5.30
N TYR A 162 -4.93 -19.47 -5.85
CA TYR A 162 -6.35 -19.15 -5.78
C TYR A 162 -6.89 -19.20 -4.34
N GLU A 163 -6.48 -20.18 -3.53
CA GLU A 163 -6.93 -20.34 -2.15
C GLU A 163 -6.51 -19.16 -1.24
N ASN A 164 -5.50 -18.38 -1.62
CA ASN A 164 -5.19 -17.13 -0.91
C ASN A 164 -6.32 -16.10 -1.01
N PHE A 165 -7.14 -16.13 -2.06
CA PHE A 165 -8.33 -15.29 -2.14
C PHE A 165 -9.42 -15.71 -1.17
N LEU A 166 -9.40 -16.92 -0.62
CA LEU A 166 -10.41 -17.39 0.32
C LEU A 166 -9.97 -17.24 1.78
N THR A 167 -8.72 -16.85 2.00
CA THR A 167 -8.14 -16.65 3.33
C THR A 167 -8.07 -15.17 3.63
N GLU A 168 -8.69 -14.74 4.73
CA GLU A 168 -8.48 -13.38 5.24
C GLU A 168 -7.04 -13.20 5.71
N GLN A 169 -6.46 -12.08 5.32
CA GLN A 169 -5.12 -11.72 5.74
C GLN A 169 -5.22 -10.99 7.06
N ASN A 170 -4.49 -11.48 8.06
CA ASN A 170 -4.25 -10.76 9.30
C ASN A 170 -2.75 -10.69 9.50
N ARG A 171 -2.25 -9.57 10.04
CA ARG A 171 -0.85 -9.48 10.47
C ARG A 171 -0.61 -10.34 11.70
N ASP A 172 0.65 -10.69 11.87
CA ASP A 172 1.14 -11.19 13.16
C ASP A 172 0.85 -10.16 14.25
N ALA A 173 0.54 -10.65 15.45
CA ALA A 173 0.33 -9.78 16.60
C ALA A 173 1.61 -9.01 16.92
N GLY A 174 1.47 -7.69 17.11
CA GLY A 174 2.56 -6.77 17.38
C GLY A 174 2.29 -5.41 16.76
N ALA A 175 2.88 -4.36 17.33
CA ALA A 175 2.80 -3.03 16.76
C ALA A 175 3.75 -2.94 15.54
N ILE A 176 3.22 -2.52 14.40
CA ILE A 176 3.99 -2.37 13.16
C ILE A 176 3.69 -0.98 12.60
N LEU A 177 4.73 -0.29 12.14
CA LEU A 177 4.54 0.93 11.36
C LEU A 177 4.12 0.55 9.95
N ASP A 178 2.82 0.58 9.69
CA ASP A 178 2.24 0.38 8.38
C ASP A 178 1.54 1.65 7.90
N PHE A 179 1.98 2.19 6.76
CA PHE A 179 1.46 3.44 6.21
C PHE A 179 -0.03 3.37 5.85
N GLN A 180 -0.55 2.19 5.50
CA GLN A 180 -1.97 1.97 5.23
C GLN A 180 -2.85 2.13 6.48
N GLN A 181 -2.30 2.17 7.69
CA GLN A 181 -3.06 2.51 8.91
C GLN A 181 -3.35 4.01 9.00
N PHE A 182 -2.63 4.83 8.23
CA PHE A 182 -2.69 6.30 8.30
C PHE A 182 -3.10 6.95 6.98
N VAL A 183 -2.87 6.28 5.85
CA VAL A 183 -3.20 6.79 4.51
C VAL A 183 -3.91 5.70 3.69
N GLU A 184 -5.07 6.03 3.12
CA GLU A 184 -5.81 5.13 2.22
C GLU A 184 -5.13 5.02 0.85
N LEU A 185 -5.29 3.93 0.13
CA LEU A 185 -4.89 3.82 -1.28
C LEU A 185 -6.12 3.92 -2.19
N HIS A 186 -5.91 4.18 -3.46
CA HIS A 186 -6.97 4.14 -4.47
C HIS A 186 -7.26 2.68 -4.87
N LEU A 187 -8.55 2.34 -4.91
CA LEU A 187 -9.01 0.96 -5.10
C LEU A 187 -8.55 0.35 -6.43
N THR A 188 -8.71 1.07 -7.53
CA THR A 188 -8.43 0.56 -8.88
C THR A 188 -6.95 0.51 -9.16
N ASP A 189 -6.16 1.45 -8.64
CA ASP A 189 -4.70 1.38 -8.69
C ASP A 189 -4.18 0.17 -7.91
N SER A 190 -4.70 -0.06 -6.69
CA SER A 190 -4.34 -1.20 -5.86
C SER A 190 -4.75 -2.54 -6.50
N VAL A 191 -5.97 -2.64 -7.04
CA VAL A 191 -6.46 -3.81 -7.79
C VAL A 191 -5.65 -4.03 -9.07
N SER A 192 -5.17 -2.96 -9.71
CA SER A 192 -4.35 -3.09 -10.93
C SER A 192 -2.95 -3.62 -10.67
N GLY A 193 -2.52 -3.61 -9.41
CA GLY A 193 -1.23 -4.13 -9.00
C GLY A 193 -0.06 -3.24 -9.42
N PHE A 194 1.12 -3.66 -8.99
CA PHE A 194 2.35 -2.89 -9.13
C PHE A 194 2.99 -3.06 -10.52
N ASN A 195 2.96 -4.27 -11.08
CA ASN A 195 3.64 -4.65 -12.33
C ASN A 195 2.70 -5.17 -13.43
N SER A 196 1.48 -5.58 -13.07
CA SER A 196 0.51 -6.22 -13.95
C SER A 196 -0.34 -5.21 -14.68
N SER A 197 -0.60 -4.06 -14.04
CA SER A 197 -1.44 -2.97 -14.54
C SER A 197 -2.71 -3.54 -15.16
N ILE A 198 -3.51 -4.30 -14.41
CA ILE A 198 -4.72 -4.97 -14.94
C ILE A 198 -5.52 -4.03 -15.85
N PHE A 199 -5.71 -2.79 -15.40
CA PHE A 199 -6.31 -1.72 -16.18
C PHE A 199 -5.25 -0.76 -16.73
N LYS A 200 -5.41 -0.38 -17.99
CA LYS A 200 -4.54 0.60 -18.64
C LYS A 200 -4.66 1.96 -17.94
N GLY A 201 -3.52 2.53 -17.56
CA GLY A 201 -3.45 3.84 -16.89
C GLY A 201 -3.59 3.79 -15.37
N PHE A 202 -3.77 2.61 -14.78
CA PHE A 202 -3.83 2.41 -13.34
C PHE A 202 -2.65 1.56 -12.87
N GLN A 203 -2.01 1.97 -11.78
CA GLN A 203 -0.82 1.28 -11.24
C GLN A 203 -0.57 1.67 -9.79
N SER A 204 -0.47 0.66 -8.91
CA SER A 204 -0.27 0.90 -7.47
C SER A 204 1.05 1.61 -7.14
N TYR A 205 2.08 1.49 -7.99
CA TYR A 205 3.34 2.22 -7.79
C TYR A 205 3.15 3.72 -7.72
N ASN A 206 2.42 4.31 -8.67
CA ASN A 206 2.24 5.75 -8.71
C ASN A 206 1.39 6.22 -7.54
N ASP A 207 0.36 5.45 -7.20
CA ASP A 207 -0.49 5.72 -6.04
C ASP A 207 0.32 5.65 -4.73
N HIS A 208 1.21 4.68 -4.56
CA HIS A 208 2.13 4.64 -3.42
C HIS A 208 3.05 5.85 -3.37
N VAL A 209 3.66 6.24 -4.49
CA VAL A 209 4.53 7.42 -4.53
C VAL A 209 3.75 8.69 -4.16
N GLU A 210 2.53 8.83 -4.64
CA GLU A 210 1.67 9.98 -4.33
C GLU A 210 1.19 9.97 -2.88
N ARG A 211 0.72 8.83 -2.37
CA ARG A 211 0.03 8.69 -1.08
C ARG A 211 1.00 8.43 0.06
N PHE A 212 2.09 7.72 -0.16
CA PHE A 212 3.10 7.45 0.85
C PHE A 212 4.32 8.36 0.73
N GLY A 213 4.57 9.00 -0.42
CA GLY A 213 5.83 9.72 -0.69
C GLY A 213 7.00 8.81 -1.07
N THR A 214 6.83 7.50 -0.92
CA THR A 214 7.83 6.49 -1.22
C THR A 214 7.21 5.27 -1.88
N LYS A 215 8.07 4.44 -2.46
CA LYS A 215 7.67 3.29 -3.27
C LYS A 215 6.95 2.20 -2.46
N TRP A 216 7.48 1.91 -1.28
CA TRP A 216 7.07 0.75 -0.49
C TRP A 216 6.47 1.19 0.82
N ASN A 217 5.47 0.44 1.24
CA ASN A 217 4.95 0.53 2.59
C ASN A 217 6.06 0.14 3.60
N SER A 218 6.00 0.70 4.81
CA SER A 218 6.80 0.20 5.92
C SER A 218 6.11 -1.02 6.55
N PHE A 219 6.95 -1.93 7.04
CA PHE A 219 6.53 -3.03 7.92
C PHE A 219 7.51 -3.14 9.09
N ALA A 220 8.12 -2.03 9.47
CA ALA A 220 9.08 -1.98 10.56
C ALA A 220 8.36 -2.30 11.86
N LYS A 221 8.92 -3.24 12.62
CA LYS A 221 8.38 -3.60 13.92
C LYS A 221 8.62 -2.46 14.89
N TRP A 222 7.56 -2.09 15.59
CA TRP A 222 7.59 -0.90 16.42
C TRP A 222 8.68 -0.96 17.50
N GLU A 223 8.87 -2.12 18.13
CA GLU A 223 9.89 -2.32 19.15
C GLU A 223 11.33 -2.21 18.64
N GLU A 224 11.55 -2.29 17.33
CA GLU A 224 12.87 -2.19 16.70
C GLU A 224 13.24 -0.75 16.32
N ILE A 225 12.24 0.13 16.19
CA ILE A 225 12.42 1.50 15.68
C ILE A 225 12.23 2.59 16.73
N VAL A 226 11.55 2.29 17.83
CA VAL A 226 11.33 3.26 18.92
C VAL A 226 12.57 3.39 19.80
N HIS A 227 12.94 4.62 20.14
CA HIS A 227 14.09 4.91 20.99
C HIS A 227 13.76 5.80 22.19
N ASP A 228 12.69 6.60 22.13
CA ASP A 228 12.15 7.33 23.27
C ASP A 228 10.62 7.19 23.35
N GLU A 229 10.09 7.05 24.56
CA GLU A 229 8.65 6.95 24.78
C GLU A 229 8.24 7.40 26.19
N THR A 230 7.37 8.40 26.26
CA THR A 230 6.75 8.88 27.51
C THR A 230 5.23 8.70 27.46
N ASP A 231 4.49 9.16 28.47
CA ASP A 231 3.02 9.08 28.44
C ASP A 231 2.38 9.91 27.31
N THR A 232 3.11 10.89 26.75
CA THR A 232 2.58 11.80 25.72
C THR A 232 3.51 12.03 24.54
N SER A 233 4.71 11.46 24.53
CA SER A 233 5.65 11.63 23.42
C SER A 233 6.21 10.30 22.95
N VAL A 234 6.69 10.30 21.72
CA VAL A 234 7.37 9.15 21.10
C VAL A 234 8.43 9.62 20.11
N GLY A 235 9.60 8.99 20.18
CA GLY A 235 10.71 9.16 19.24
C GLY A 235 11.02 7.84 18.57
N PHE A 236 11.06 7.82 17.24
CA PHE A 236 11.37 6.60 16.47
C PHE A 236 12.05 6.91 15.14
N SER A 237 12.83 5.95 14.63
CA SER A 237 13.59 6.12 13.38
C SER A 237 13.59 4.84 12.54
N PHE A 238 13.48 4.97 11.21
CA PHE A 238 13.42 3.85 10.27
C PHE A 238 13.78 4.28 8.83
N ASP A 239 14.00 3.30 7.95
CA ASP A 239 14.39 3.56 6.56
C ASP A 239 13.25 3.37 5.56
N THR A 240 13.22 4.21 4.53
CA THR A 240 12.35 4.10 3.35
C THR A 240 13.17 3.99 2.07
N ALA A 241 12.56 3.45 1.01
CA ALA A 241 13.23 3.35 -0.27
C ALA A 241 13.33 4.73 -0.95
N TRP A 242 14.56 5.24 -1.05
CA TRP A 242 15.00 6.42 -1.84
C TRP A 242 14.41 7.79 -1.47
N SER A 243 13.25 7.84 -0.83
CA SER A 243 12.54 9.09 -0.55
C SER A 243 11.81 9.06 0.78
N PRO A 244 11.61 10.23 1.41
CA PRO A 244 10.87 10.33 2.67
C PRO A 244 9.41 9.90 2.52
N ALA A 245 8.81 9.43 3.62
CA ALA A 245 7.39 9.12 3.68
C ALA A 245 6.54 10.32 4.15
N THR A 246 6.86 11.52 3.63
CA THR A 246 6.28 12.80 4.06
C THR A 246 4.75 12.81 4.17
N PRO A 247 3.97 12.36 3.15
CA PRO A 247 2.52 12.39 3.24
C PRO A 247 1.95 11.57 4.41
N VAL A 248 2.58 10.45 4.76
CA VAL A 248 2.16 9.59 5.87
C VAL A 248 2.33 10.32 7.19
N PHE A 249 3.46 10.99 7.37
CA PHE A 249 3.76 11.67 8.62
C PHE A 249 2.95 12.93 8.80
N HIS A 250 2.71 13.68 7.72
CA HIS A 250 1.74 14.79 7.74
C HIS A 250 0.36 14.29 8.18
N ALA A 251 -0.10 13.15 7.65
CA ALA A 251 -1.38 12.56 8.05
C ALA A 251 -1.40 12.13 9.53
N ILE A 252 -0.28 11.62 10.07
CA ILE A 252 -0.16 11.27 11.50
C ILE A 252 -0.26 12.53 12.37
N PHE A 253 0.56 13.56 12.09
CA PHE A 253 0.53 14.81 12.85
C PHE A 253 -0.86 15.46 12.80
N GLU A 254 -1.47 15.54 11.61
CA GLU A 254 -2.81 16.12 11.41
C GLU A 254 -3.88 15.35 12.20
N LYS A 255 -3.90 14.02 12.08
CA LYS A 255 -4.91 13.14 12.69
C LYS A 255 -4.90 13.25 14.21
N TYR A 256 -3.72 13.31 14.82
CA TYR A 256 -3.59 13.31 16.27
C TYR A 256 -3.41 14.70 16.88
N LYS A 257 -3.42 15.77 16.06
CA LYS A 257 -3.18 17.15 16.52
C LYS A 257 -1.92 17.25 17.36
N ALA A 258 -0.87 16.63 16.84
CA ALA A 258 0.40 16.50 17.53
C ALA A 258 1.37 17.59 17.12
N ASP A 259 2.28 17.92 18.03
CA ASP A 259 3.42 18.80 17.79
C ASP A 259 4.68 17.95 17.61
N GLY A 260 5.73 18.52 17.03
CA GLY A 260 7.03 17.85 16.99
C GLY A 260 7.82 18.13 15.72
N CYS A 261 8.71 17.20 15.37
CA CYS A 261 9.50 17.33 14.15
C CYS A 261 9.66 16.00 13.40
N TYR A 262 9.88 16.12 12.10
CA TYR A 262 10.22 15.04 11.19
C TYR A 262 11.50 15.40 10.46
N ILE A 263 12.53 14.57 10.59
CA ILE A 263 13.81 14.71 9.90
C ILE A 263 13.96 13.53 8.95
N SER A 264 14.37 13.80 7.72
CA SER A 264 14.73 12.78 6.75
C SER A 264 15.96 13.15 5.96
N TYR A 265 16.75 12.17 5.55
CA TYR A 265 17.92 12.40 4.69
C TYR A 265 18.24 11.16 3.85
N GLU A 266 18.88 11.37 2.71
CA GLU A 266 19.31 10.30 1.80
C GLU A 266 20.65 10.69 1.17
N GLU A 267 21.68 9.88 1.43
CA GLU A 267 23.07 10.20 1.12
C GLU A 267 23.42 10.11 -0.37
N GLY A 268 22.80 9.21 -1.11
CA GLY A 268 23.12 8.99 -2.52
C GLY A 268 22.63 10.08 -3.46
N CYS A 269 21.50 10.72 -3.15
CA CYS A 269 21.06 11.97 -3.77
C CYS A 269 21.46 13.21 -2.95
N ALA A 270 22.16 13.00 -1.82
CA ALA A 270 22.72 14.03 -0.94
C ALA A 270 21.72 15.11 -0.52
N PHE A 271 20.51 14.73 -0.08
CA PHE A 271 19.52 15.67 0.44
C PHE A 271 19.18 15.40 1.90
N ALA A 272 18.80 16.47 2.61
CA ALA A 272 18.24 16.44 3.94
C ALA A 272 17.01 17.35 4.02
N VAL A 273 16.03 16.96 4.82
CA VAL A 273 14.80 17.71 5.08
C VAL A 273 14.49 17.65 6.57
N LYS A 274 14.08 18.79 7.14
CA LYS A 274 13.46 18.89 8.46
C LYS A 274 12.13 19.62 8.34
N GLU A 275 11.09 19.07 8.94
CA GLU A 275 9.76 19.67 9.04
C GLU A 275 9.35 19.77 10.51
N ASP A 276 8.80 20.92 10.89
CA ASP A 276 8.31 21.20 12.24
C ASP A 276 6.79 21.39 12.25
N PHE A 277 6.14 20.79 13.24
CA PHE A 277 4.69 20.69 13.35
C PHE A 277 4.18 21.30 14.66
N GLU A 278 3.03 21.98 14.57
CA GLU A 278 2.27 22.53 15.69
C GLU A 278 0.76 22.31 15.41
N ASP A 279 0.02 21.77 16.38
CA ASP A 279 -1.42 21.42 16.26
C ASP A 279 -1.74 20.55 15.02
N GLY A 280 -0.78 19.70 14.64
CA GLY A 280 -0.87 18.83 13.48
C GLY A 280 -0.64 19.49 12.12
N GLU A 281 -0.23 20.77 12.07
CA GLU A 281 0.10 21.48 10.84
C GLU A 281 1.61 21.73 10.72
N CYS A 282 2.18 21.46 9.54
CA CYS A 282 3.57 21.81 9.24
C CYS A 282 3.69 23.33 9.08
N TYR A 283 4.45 23.99 9.96
CA TYR A 283 4.63 25.45 9.94
C TYR A 283 6.01 25.88 9.44
N ALA A 284 6.99 24.98 9.40
CA ALA A 284 8.32 25.23 8.88
C ALA A 284 8.91 24.00 8.19
N THR A 285 9.56 24.23 7.05
CA THR A 285 10.33 23.22 6.30
C THR A 285 11.71 23.79 5.99
N SER A 286 12.74 23.03 6.31
CA SER A 286 14.13 23.27 5.92
C SER A 286 14.56 22.13 4.99
N GLN A 287 15.17 22.47 3.86
CA GLN A 287 15.67 21.48 2.90
C GLN A 287 17.02 21.96 2.37
N ASP A 288 18.03 21.11 2.48
CA ASP A 288 19.41 21.43 2.12
C ASP A 288 20.12 20.18 1.55
N ASP A 289 21.22 20.41 0.84
CA ASP A 289 22.10 19.33 0.42
C ASP A 289 22.99 18.87 1.60
N ILE A 290 23.27 17.57 1.66
CA ILE A 290 24.20 17.01 2.67
C ILE A 290 25.62 17.43 2.31
N GLY A 291 26.34 17.98 3.29
CA GLY A 291 27.77 18.26 3.17
C GLY A 291 28.59 17.29 4.00
N TYR A 292 29.72 16.88 3.44
CA TYR A 292 30.63 15.90 4.03
C TYR A 292 31.95 16.56 4.39
N GLU A 293 32.61 16.05 5.43
CA GLU A 293 34.00 16.38 5.72
C GLU A 293 34.90 15.90 4.57
N ASP A 294 35.89 16.72 4.20
CA ASP A 294 36.92 16.32 3.24
C ASP A 294 37.72 15.16 3.83
N VAL A 295 37.53 13.96 3.28
CA VAL A 295 38.31 12.77 3.61
C VAL A 295 39.54 12.66 2.71
N ASP A 296 40.66 12.19 3.27
CA ASP A 296 41.89 11.93 2.51
C ASP A 296 41.63 10.78 1.52
N GLU A 297 41.70 11.08 0.23
CA GLU A 297 41.45 10.08 -0.84
C GLU A 297 42.44 8.91 -0.82
N ASP A 298 43.58 9.06 -0.12
CA ASP A 298 44.60 8.02 0.06
C ASP A 298 44.32 7.09 1.26
N ASP A 299 43.33 7.40 2.11
CA ASP A 299 42.92 6.57 3.25
C ASP A 299 41.67 5.73 2.90
N GLU A 300 41.91 4.47 2.52
CA GLU A 300 40.85 3.52 2.12
C GLU A 300 39.86 3.17 3.25
N ASP A 301 40.20 3.49 4.51
CA ASP A 301 39.35 3.25 5.69
C ASP A 301 38.59 4.52 6.15
N ALA A 302 38.77 5.67 5.47
CA ALA A 302 38.16 6.93 5.89
C ALA A 302 36.67 6.99 5.51
N GLU A 303 35.80 7.05 6.52
CA GLU A 303 34.36 7.28 6.36
C GLU A 303 34.05 8.79 6.36
N ALA A 304 33.36 9.26 5.33
CA ALA A 304 32.96 10.66 5.22
C ALA A 304 31.93 11.00 6.30
N THR A 305 32.25 11.95 7.19
CA THR A 305 31.33 12.41 8.24
C THR A 305 30.42 13.51 7.69
N ILE A 306 29.13 13.48 8.05
CA ILE A 306 28.18 14.53 7.67
C ILE A 306 28.46 15.77 8.53
N ILE A 307 28.67 16.93 7.90
CA ILE A 307 28.98 18.21 8.57
C ILE A 307 27.96 19.32 8.27
N SER A 308 26.99 19.07 7.38
CA SER A 308 25.88 19.98 7.13
C SER A 308 24.68 19.22 6.54
N PRO A 309 23.46 19.75 6.67
CA PRO A 309 23.06 20.98 7.36
C PRO A 309 23.09 20.87 8.90
N ASP A 310 23.15 22.00 9.60
CA ASP A 310 23.29 22.07 11.07
C ASP A 310 22.25 21.23 11.81
N TYR A 311 20.99 21.22 11.36
CA TYR A 311 19.93 20.44 11.99
C TYR A 311 20.13 18.93 11.85
N LEU A 312 20.76 18.48 10.75
CA LEU A 312 21.06 17.07 10.55
C LEU A 312 22.27 16.67 11.42
N VAL A 313 23.28 17.54 11.51
CA VAL A 313 24.44 17.35 12.40
C VAL A 313 24.00 17.27 13.86
N GLU A 314 23.12 18.18 14.30
CA GLU A 314 22.54 18.16 15.65
C GLU A 314 21.76 16.86 15.89
N HIS A 315 20.96 16.42 14.92
CA HIS A 315 20.23 15.16 15.02
C HIS A 315 21.14 13.92 15.14
N LEU A 316 22.23 13.87 14.37
CA LEU A 316 23.11 12.70 14.32
C LEU A 316 24.09 12.63 15.49
N TYR A 317 24.48 13.78 16.07
CA TYR A 317 25.60 13.85 17.01
C TYR A 317 25.32 14.62 18.32
N GLY A 318 24.15 15.25 18.46
CA GLY A 318 23.72 16.02 19.65
C GLY A 318 23.15 15.14 20.76
#